data_AF-A0A7Z9IQS9-F1
#
_entry.id   AF-A0A7Z9IQS9-F1
#
_cell.length_a   1.000
_cell.length_b   1.000
_cell.length_c   1.000
_cell.angle_alpha   90.00
_cell.angle_beta   90.00
_cell.angle_gamma   90.00
#
_symmetry.space_group_name_H-M   'P 1'
#
loop_
_entity.id
_entity.type
_entity.pdbx_description
1 polymer ?
#
loop_
_entity_poly.entity_id
_entity_poly.type
_entity_poly.pdbx_seq_one_letter_code
_entity_poly.pdbx_strand_id
1 'polypeptide(L)'
;MFSELVVNVLASAILLGFGYLYGQYRERRLHLGKNLEEYEFYPFELDEKKNLFFDMEMFNTGISHFLRQRDNIAAWQLILISRCHDQNGYGPG
;
A
#
# COMPACT_ATOMS: atom_id res chain seq x y z
N MET A 1 -21.17 -14.04 -43.80
CA MET A 1 -20.93 -15.21 -42.92
C MET A 1 -19.49 -15.37 -42.47
N PHE A 2 -18.52 -15.77 -43.30
CA PHE A 2 -17.13 -15.97 -42.82
C PHE A 2 -16.45 -14.69 -42.31
N SER A 3 -16.68 -13.56 -42.99
CA SER A 3 -16.17 -12.24 -42.61
C SER A 3 -16.72 -11.76 -41.26
N GLU A 4 -18.01 -11.95 -41.00
CA GLU A 4 -18.65 -11.56 -39.73
C GLU A 4 -18.16 -12.41 -38.56
N LEU A 5 -17.91 -13.70 -38.80
CA LEU A 5 -17.40 -14.61 -37.78
C LEU A 5 -15.95 -14.25 -37.40
N VAL A 6 -15.11 -13.92 -38.39
CA VAL A 6 -13.75 -13.42 -38.15
C VAL A 6 -13.76 -12.09 -37.39
N VAL A 7 -14.65 -11.16 -37.75
CA VAL A 7 -14.78 -9.87 -37.07
C VAL A 7 -15.22 -10.03 -35.61
N ASN A 8 -16.19 -10.90 -35.33
CA ASN A 8 -16.64 -11.15 -33.96
C ASN A 8 -15.56 -11.81 -33.10
N VAL A 9 -14.85 -12.80 -33.65
CA VAL A 9 -13.72 -13.45 -32.95
C VAL A 9 -12.61 -12.44 -32.66
N LEU A 10 -12.30 -11.58 -33.63
CA LEU A 10 -11.29 -10.53 -33.45
C LEU A 10 -11.73 -9.51 -32.39
N ALA A 11 -12.98 -9.09 -32.41
CA ALA A 11 -13.54 -8.15 -31.43
C ALA A 11 -13.49 -8.72 -30.00
N SER A 12 -13.85 -10.00 -29.82
CA SER A 12 -13.74 -10.69 -28.52
C SER A 12 -12.29 -10.81 -28.08
N ALA A 13 -11.36 -11.14 -28.99
CA ALA A 13 -9.94 -11.22 -28.67
C ALA A 13 -9.35 -9.87 -28.24
N ILE A 14 -9.74 -8.78 -28.92
CA ILE A 14 -9.34 -7.41 -28.56
C ILE A 14 -9.91 -7.03 -27.19
N LEU A 15 -11.19 -7.30 -26.93
CA LEU A 15 -11.83 -7.00 -25.66
C LEU A 15 -11.14 -7.73 -24.49
N LEU A 16 -10.85 -9.02 -24.66
CA LEU A 16 -10.13 -9.82 -23.68
C LEU A 16 -8.69 -9.32 -23.48
N GLY A 17 -7.98 -9.01 -24.56
CA GLY A 17 -6.61 -8.48 -24.51
C GLY A 17 -6.55 -7.14 -23.77
N PHE A 18 -7.45 -6.21 -24.09
CA PHE A 18 -7.54 -4.93 -23.39
C PHE A 18 -7.95 -5.09 -21.92
N GLY A 19 -8.93 -5.95 -21.63
CA GLY A 19 -9.35 -6.24 -20.25
C GLY A 19 -8.21 -6.83 -19.42
N TYR A 20 -7.44 -7.76 -19.99
CA TYR A 20 -6.28 -8.37 -19.35
C TYR A 20 -5.17 -7.36 -19.07
N LEU A 21 -4.79 -6.55 -20.07
CA LEU A 21 -3.77 -5.52 -19.92
C LEU A 21 -4.18 -4.43 -18.92
N TYR A 22 -5.45 -4.02 -18.94
CA TYR A 22 -6.01 -3.06 -17.99
C TYR A 22 -6.03 -3.61 -16.56
N GLY A 23 -6.42 -4.88 -16.39
CA GLY A 23 -6.36 -5.57 -15.10
C GLY A 23 -4.93 -5.61 -14.54
N GLN A 24 -3.97 -6.02 -15.36
CA GLN A 24 -2.56 -6.09 -14.98
C GLN A 24 -1.97 -4.72 -14.63
N TYR A 25 -2.35 -3.66 -15.36
CA TYR A 25 -1.91 -2.30 -15.07
C TYR A 25 -2.49 -1.78 -13.74
N ARG A 26 -3.76 -2.09 -13.47
CA ARG A 26 -4.43 -1.73 -12.22
C ARG A 26 -3.84 -2.46 -11.02
N GLU A 27 -3.54 -3.75 -11.15
CA GLU A 27 -2.84 -4.51 -10.10
C GLU A 27 -1.47 -3.90 -9.81
N ARG A 28 -0.69 -3.56 -10.83
CA ARG A 28 0.61 -2.88 -10.64
C ARG A 28 0.44 -1.54 -9.91
N ARG A 29 -0.57 -0.75 -10.25
CA ARG A 29 -0.91 0.51 -9.54
C ARG A 29 -1.34 0.29 -8.09
N LEU A 30 -1.99 -0.84 -7.77
CA LEU A 30 -2.43 -1.18 -6.42
C LEU A 30 -1.30 -1.76 -5.55
N HIS A 31 -0.34 -2.44 -6.16
CA HIS A 31 0.86 -2.97 -5.50
C HIS A 31 2.05 -2.00 -5.49
N LEU A 32 1.90 -0.80 -6.08
CA LEU A 32 2.86 0.31 -6.03
C LEU A 32 2.78 1.11 -4.71
N GLY A 33 2.35 0.46 -3.62
CA GLY A 33 2.49 1.04 -2.29
C GLY A 33 3.89 0.73 -1.77
N LYS A 34 4.58 1.72 -1.22
CA LYS A 34 5.88 1.51 -0.58
C LYS A 34 5.68 0.86 0.78
N ASN A 35 6.64 0.09 1.27
CA ASN A 35 6.57 -0.34 2.67
C ASN A 35 6.76 0.87 3.60
N LEU A 36 6.13 0.82 4.77
CA LEU A 36 6.24 1.88 5.78
C LEU A 36 7.70 2.15 6.17
N GLU A 37 8.55 1.13 6.14
CA GLU A 37 9.99 1.17 6.42
C GLU A 37 10.79 2.03 5.43
N GLU A 38 10.25 2.23 4.21
CA GLU A 38 10.89 3.04 3.16
C GLU A 38 10.58 4.53 3.28
N TYR A 39 9.71 4.90 4.23
CA TYR A 39 9.38 6.29 4.51
C TYR A 39 10.28 6.85 5.61
N GLU A 40 10.65 8.13 5.45
CA GLU A 40 11.47 8.85 6.44
C GLU A 40 10.79 8.98 7.82
N PHE A 41 9.47 8.76 7.88
CA PHE A 41 8.67 8.85 9.11
C PHE A 41 8.38 7.47 9.74
N TYR A 42 9.29 6.49 9.57
CA TYR A 42 9.15 5.18 10.21
C TYR A 42 9.21 5.32 11.75
N PRO A 43 8.18 4.89 12.50
CA PRO A 43 8.02 5.27 13.91
C PRO A 43 8.86 4.43 14.88
N PHE A 44 9.79 3.60 14.40
CA PHE A 44 10.69 2.84 15.26
C PHE A 44 12.13 3.20 14.99
N GLU A 45 12.82 3.61 16.05
CA GLU A 45 14.24 3.92 16.01
C GLU A 45 15.01 3.16 17.09
N LEU A 46 16.33 3.07 16.92
CA LEU A 46 17.24 2.44 17.86
C LEU A 46 17.93 3.52 18.68
N ASP A 47 17.80 3.44 20.00
CA ASP A 47 18.57 4.26 20.94
C ASP A 47 20.06 3.86 20.91
N GLU A 48 20.95 4.67 21.50
CA GLU A 48 22.39 4.42 21.64
C GLU A 48 22.69 3.05 22.28
N LYS A 49 21.77 2.54 23.10
CA LYS A 49 21.82 1.24 23.77
C LYS A 49 21.27 0.09 22.93
N LYS A 50 20.91 0.34 21.66
CA LYS A 50 20.23 -0.57 20.73
C LYS A 50 18.86 -1.03 21.21
N ASN A 51 18.19 -0.22 22.02
CA ASN A 51 16.81 -0.47 22.41
C ASN A 51 15.89 0.11 21.34
N LEU A 52 14.92 -0.68 20.89
CA LEU A 52 13.88 -0.21 19.97
C LEU A 52 12.92 0.68 20.76
N PHE A 53 12.77 1.94 20.37
CA PHE A 53 11.78 2.84 20.92
C PHE A 53 10.80 3.29 19.85
N PHE A 54 9.59 3.63 20.28
CA PHE A 54 8.53 4.12 19.41
C PHE A 54 8.49 5.65 19.46
N ASP A 55 8.67 6.28 18.31
CA ASP A 55 8.60 7.73 18.16
C ASP A 55 7.19 8.16 17.76
N MET A 56 6.51 8.85 18.68
CA MET A 56 5.14 9.33 18.49
C MET A 56 5.07 10.53 17.51
N GLU A 57 6.13 11.32 17.38
CA GLU A 57 6.21 12.43 16.43
C GLU A 57 6.31 11.90 15.01
N MET A 58 7.16 10.88 14.78
CA MET A 58 7.24 10.17 13.51
C MET A 58 5.93 9.47 13.14
N PHE A 59 5.27 8.86 14.13
CA PHE A 59 3.95 8.26 13.93
C PHE A 59 2.89 9.28 13.47
N ASN A 60 2.78 10.42 14.16
CA ASN A 60 1.84 11.49 13.79
C ASN A 60 2.16 12.07 12.41
N THR A 61 3.45 12.19 12.08
CA THR A 61 3.91 12.60 10.74
C THR A 61 3.44 11.62 9.68
N GLY A 62 3.60 10.31 9.91
CA GLY A 62 3.09 9.27 9.02
C GLY A 62 1.57 9.31 8.83
N ILE A 63 0.81 9.51 9.91
CA ILE A 63 -0.66 9.69 9.84
C ILE A 63 -1.00 10.90 8.96
N SER A 64 -0.38 12.05 9.20
CA SER A 64 -0.63 13.27 8.42
C SER A 64 -0.28 13.09 6.94
N HIS A 65 0.79 12.35 6.65
CA HIS A 65 1.23 12.04 5.30
C HIS A 65 0.23 11.13 4.58
N PHE A 66 -0.22 10.04 5.21
CA PHE A 66 -1.18 9.11 4.61
C PHE A 66 -2.60 9.66 4.47
N LEU A 67 -2.98 10.63 5.30
CA LEU A 67 -4.23 11.39 5.11
C LEU A 67 -4.20 12.24 3.83
N ARG A 68 -3.01 12.70 3.40
CA ARG A 68 -2.85 13.56 2.22
C ARG A 68 -2.47 12.78 0.96
N GLN A 69 -1.67 11.74 1.08
CA GLN A 69 -1.26 10.83 0.00
C GLN A 69 -1.67 9.41 0.35
N ARG A 70 -2.65 8.89 -0.37
CA ARG A 70 -3.24 7.59 -0.09
C ARG A 70 -2.32 6.45 -0.53
N ASP A 71 -1.49 5.97 0.38
CA ASP A 71 -0.83 4.66 0.30
C ASP A 71 -1.55 3.69 1.25
N ASN A 72 -2.38 2.82 0.69
CA ASN A 72 -3.16 1.89 1.51
C ASN A 72 -2.27 0.87 2.23
N ILE A 73 -1.13 0.47 1.67
CA ILE A 73 -0.28 -0.59 2.24
C ILE A 73 0.45 -0.05 3.46
N ALA A 74 1.16 1.06 3.31
CA ALA A 74 1.91 1.67 4.39
C ALA A 74 0.99 2.21 5.50
N ALA A 75 -0.18 2.77 5.16
CA ALA A 75 -1.18 3.18 6.15
C ALA A 75 -1.72 1.99 6.97
N TRP A 76 -1.97 0.85 6.33
CA TRP A 76 -2.38 -0.38 7.03
C TRP A 76 -1.29 -0.90 7.96
N GLN A 77 -0.03 -0.90 7.51
CA GLN A 77 1.12 -1.28 8.33
C GLN A 77 1.24 -0.37 9.56
N LEU A 78 1.07 0.95 9.39
CA LEU A 78 1.11 1.94 10.47
C LEU A 78 0.01 1.68 11.52
N ILE A 79 -1.22 1.39 11.07
CA ILE A 79 -2.36 1.05 11.95
C ILE A 79 -2.10 -0.27 12.71
N LEU A 80 -1.58 -1.29 12.03
CA LEU A 80 -1.27 -2.58 12.64
C LEU A 80 -0.20 -2.43 13.73
N ILE A 81 0.86 -1.69 13.44
CA ILE A 81 1.94 -1.40 14.39
C ILE A 81 1.40 -0.69 15.63
N SER A 82 0.59 0.36 15.46
CA SER A 82 -0.01 1.09 16.58
C SER A 82 -0.87 0.17 17.45
N ARG A 83 -1.68 -0.70 16.84
CA ARG A 83 -2.53 -1.65 17.57
C ARG A 83 -1.71 -2.68 18.35
N CYS A 84 -0.63 -3.19 17.77
CA CYS A 84 0.27 -4.11 18.47
C CYS A 84 1.00 -3.42 19.63
N HIS A 85 1.39 -2.16 19.47
CA HIS A 85 2.04 -1.38 20.51
C HIS A 85 1.12 -1.12 21.71
N ASP A 86 -0.14 -0.75 21.44
CA ASP A 86 -1.18 -0.52 22.46
C ASP A 86 -1.49 -1.79 23.28
N GLN A 87 -1.66 -2.93 22.60
CA GLN A 87 -1.91 -4.22 23.28
C GLN A 87 -0.74 -4.70 24.16
N ASN A 88 0.47 -4.25 23.88
CA ASN A 88 1.66 -4.56 24.68
C ASN A 88 1.84 -3.62 25.89
N GLY A 89 0.87 -2.74 26.17
CA GLY A 89 0.88 -1.87 27.34
C GLY A 89 1.68 -0.58 27.19
N TYR A 90 1.99 -0.19 25.95
CA TYR A 90 2.72 1.03 25.62
C TYR A 90 1.85 2.03 24.82
N GLY A 91 0.52 1.92 24.89
CA GLY A 91 -0.40 2.81 24.18
C GLY A 91 -0.20 4.30 24.52
N PRO A 92 -0.46 5.22 23.58
CA PRO A 92 -0.50 6.64 23.90
C PRO A 92 -1.62 6.88 24.91
N GLY A 93 -1.24 7.24 26.13
CA GLY A 93 -2.16 7.60 27.21
C GLY A 93 -2.96 8.87 26.92
#